data_AF-A0ABD1RFC3-F1
#
_entry.id   AF-A0ABD1RFC3-F1
#
_cell.length_a   1.000
_cell.length_b   1.000
_cell.length_c   1.000
_cell.angle_alpha   90.00
_cell.angle_beta   90.00
_cell.angle_gamma   90.00
#
_symmetry.space_group_name_H-M   'P 1'
#
loop_
_entity.id
_entity.type
_entity.pdbx_description
1 polymer ?
#
loop_
_entity_poly.entity_id
_entity_poly.type
_entity_poly.pdbx_seq_one_letter_code
_entity_poly.pdbx_strand_id
1 'polypeptide(L)'
;MWNLKFDLNYVFKKRHYSEKEAAKLIKTIVGVVEACHSLGIIHRDLKPENFLFTNANEDAALKATDFGLSVFYKPGSPDQTIPGETTSYSPAMFLQLCIISNMGGGERKKPRIIET
;
A
#
# COMPACT_ATOMS: atom_id res chain seq x y z
N MET A 1 -6.16 -18.49 -8.94
CA MET A 1 -7.25 -17.52 -9.10
C MET A 1 -7.64 -17.07 -7.69
N TRP A 2 -7.12 -15.93 -7.24
CA TRP A 2 -7.45 -15.38 -5.92
C TRP A 2 -8.96 -15.19 -5.81
N ASN A 3 -9.53 -15.52 -4.65
CA ASN A 3 -10.98 -15.50 -4.45
C ASN A 3 -11.45 -14.04 -4.50
N LEU A 4 -12.27 -13.68 -5.49
CA LEU A 4 -12.87 -12.35 -5.68
C LEU A 4 -13.69 -11.85 -4.48
N LYS A 5 -13.94 -12.68 -3.47
CA LYS A 5 -14.62 -12.29 -2.23
C LYS A 5 -13.71 -11.63 -1.19
N PHE A 6 -12.38 -11.70 -1.38
CA PHE A 6 -11.41 -11.25 -0.37
C PHE A 6 -10.69 -9.95 -0.73
N ASP A 7 -10.93 -9.37 -1.92
CA ASP A 7 -10.36 -8.08 -2.30
C ASP A 7 -11.23 -6.89 -1.84
N LEU A 8 -10.62 -5.72 -1.60
CA LEU A 8 -11.35 -4.54 -1.14
C LEU A 8 -12.35 -4.02 -2.18
N ASN A 9 -12.08 -4.17 -3.48
CA ASN A 9 -12.99 -3.68 -4.53
C ASN A 9 -14.36 -4.36 -4.42
N TYR A 10 -14.38 -5.67 -4.16
CA TYR A 10 -15.61 -6.42 -3.92
C TYR A 10 -16.36 -5.92 -2.69
N VAL A 11 -15.66 -5.64 -1.58
CA VAL A 11 -16.31 -5.17 -0.36
C VAL A 11 -16.91 -3.77 -0.55
N PHE A 12 -16.21 -2.88 -1.28
CA PHE A 12 -16.74 -1.55 -1.62
C PHE A 12 -17.99 -1.59 -2.51
N LYS A 13 -18.08 -2.55 -3.44
CA LYS A 13 -19.22 -2.67 -4.35
C LYS A 13 -20.47 -3.28 -3.71
N LYS A 14 -20.34 -3.97 -2.57
CA LYS A 14 -21.43 -4.75 -1.95
C LYS A 14 -21.96 -4.17 -0.64
N ARG A 15 -21.27 -3.19 -0.03
CA ARG A 15 -21.67 -2.60 1.26
C ARG A 15 -21.67 -1.07 1.19
N HIS A 16 -22.69 -0.47 1.79
CA HIS A 16 -22.65 0.94 2.17
C HIS A 16 -21.89 1.06 3.49
N TYR A 17 -20.91 1.96 3.54
CA TYR A 17 -20.11 2.21 4.73
C TYR A 17 -20.59 3.50 5.41
N SER A 18 -20.74 3.46 6.72
CA SER A 18 -20.75 4.69 7.50
C SER A 18 -19.38 5.36 7.43
N GLU A 19 -19.33 6.68 7.61
CA GLU A 19 -18.06 7.43 7.65
C GLU A 19 -17.08 6.84 8.68
N LYS A 20 -17.61 6.38 9.82
CA LYS A 20 -16.83 5.73 10.88
C LYS A 20 -16.18 4.43 10.42
N GLU A 21 -16.88 3.61 9.64
CA GLU A 21 -16.34 2.35 9.12
C GLU A 21 -15.34 2.60 7.99
N ALA A 22 -15.64 3.55 7.10
CA ALA A 22 -14.71 3.98 6.06
C ALA A 22 -13.39 4.51 6.66
N ALA A 23 -13.47 5.35 7.70
CA ALA A 23 -12.30 5.88 8.40
C ALA A 23 -11.45 4.77 9.03
N LYS A 24 -12.08 3.75 9.65
CA LYS A 24 -11.37 2.57 10.18
C LYS A 24 -10.64 1.81 9.08
N LEU A 25 -11.30 1.57 7.95
CA LEU A 25 -10.71 0.86 6.83
C LEU A 25 -9.54 1.64 6.22
N ILE A 26 -9.71 2.94 6.01
CA ILE A 26 -8.63 3.84 5.52
C ILE A 26 -7.44 3.79 6.48
N LYS A 27 -7.67 3.84 7.79
CA LYS A 27 -6.60 3.72 8.78
C LYS A 27 -5.82 2.41 8.64
N THR A 28 -6.51 1.29 8.41
CA THR A 28 -5.88 -0.01 8.16
C THR A 28 -5.05 0.01 6.87
N ILE A 29 -5.60 0.55 5.77
CA ILE A 29 -4.89 0.67 4.49
C ILE A 29 -3.61 1.50 4.65
N VAL A 30 -3.70 2.66 5.32
CA VAL A 30 -2.55 3.52 5.61
C VAL A 30 -1.51 2.77 6.43
N GLY A 31 -1.90 1.99 7.44
CA GLY A 31 -0.97 1.17 8.22
C GLY A 31 -0.24 0.10 7.40
N VAL A 32 -0.92 -0.54 6.43
CA VAL A 32 -0.28 -1.49 5.50
C VAL A 32 0.74 -0.78 4.60
N VAL A 33 0.40 0.40 4.11
CA VAL A 33 1.28 1.23 3.26
C VAL A 33 2.49 1.72 4.06
N GLU A 34 2.29 2.21 5.28
CA GLU A 34 3.35 2.61 6.20
C GLU A 34 4.31 1.44 6.49
N ALA A 35 3.77 0.24 6.70
CA ALA A 35 4.58 -0.96 6.86
C ALA A 35 5.47 -1.20 5.63
N CYS A 36 4.94 -1.08 4.41
CA CYS A 36 5.76 -1.20 3.19
C CYS A 36 6.88 -0.15 3.15
N HIS A 37 6.56 1.11 3.50
CA HIS A 37 7.55 2.19 3.49
C HIS A 37 8.60 2.01 4.57
N SER A 38 8.24 1.44 5.72
CA SER A 38 9.19 1.12 6.79
C SER A 38 10.28 0.16 6.34
N LEU A 39 9.97 -0.65 5.32
CA LEU A 39 10.88 -1.57 4.64
C LEU A 39 11.58 -0.94 3.43
N GLY A 40 11.37 0.35 3.18
CA GLY A 40 11.89 1.07 2.03
C GLY A 40 11.22 0.67 0.72
N ILE A 41 9.97 0.21 0.73
CA ILE A 41 9.26 -0.24 -0.48
C ILE A 41 8.20 0.79 -0.87
N ILE A 42 8.27 1.26 -2.11
CA ILE A 42 7.21 2.02 -2.77
C ILE A 42 6.39 1.05 -3.62
N HIS A 43 5.08 0.91 -3.36
CA HIS A 43 4.23 -0.04 -4.07
C HIS A 43 3.93 0.38 -5.52
N ARG A 44 3.75 1.68 -5.75
CA ARG A 44 3.41 2.35 -7.03
C ARG A 44 2.08 1.97 -7.69
N ASP A 45 1.41 0.91 -7.25
CA ASP A 45 0.11 0.47 -7.78
C ASP A 45 -0.92 0.23 -6.66
N LEU A 46 -1.23 1.30 -5.92
CA LEU A 46 -2.23 1.24 -4.86
C LEU A 46 -3.64 1.35 -5.46
N LYS A 47 -4.34 0.22 -5.50
CA LYS A 47 -5.74 0.11 -5.90
C LYS A 47 -6.45 -0.93 -5.02
N PRO A 48 -7.77 -0.82 -4.80
CA PRO A 48 -8.49 -1.74 -3.90
C PRO A 48 -8.29 -3.23 -4.23
N GLU A 49 -8.10 -3.57 -5.51
CA GLU A 49 -7.84 -4.94 -5.96
C GLU A 49 -6.52 -5.52 -5.42
N ASN A 50 -5.55 -4.65 -5.10
CA ASN A 50 -4.24 -5.04 -4.56
C ASN A 50 -4.24 -5.11 -3.02
N PHE A 51 -5.40 -5.01 -2.38
CA PHE A 51 -5.55 -5.21 -0.95
C PHE A 51 -6.50 -6.38 -0.69
N LEU A 52 -5.96 -7.43 -0.07
CA LEU A 52 -6.67 -8.67 0.19
C LEU A 52 -6.79 -8.92 1.69
N PHE A 53 -7.95 -9.40 2.12
CA PHE A 53 -8.13 -9.98 3.44
C PHE A 53 -7.55 -11.40 3.48
N THR A 54 -6.94 -11.78 4.60
CA THR A 54 -6.35 -13.12 4.78
C THR A 54 -7.38 -14.25 4.76
N ASN A 55 -8.64 -13.96 5.08
CA ASN A 55 -9.75 -14.92 5.09
C ASN A 55 -11.10 -14.17 5.09
N ALA A 56 -12.22 -14.89 5.27
CA ALA A 56 -13.59 -14.38 5.20
C ALA A 56 -14.11 -13.74 6.49
N ASN A 57 -13.35 -13.82 7.59
CA ASN A 57 -13.83 -13.38 8.89
C ASN A 57 -13.80 -11.86 9.01
N GLU A 58 -14.63 -11.29 9.89
CA GLU A 58 -14.70 -9.84 10.10
C GLU A 58 -13.41 -9.26 10.71
N ASP A 59 -12.61 -10.09 11.38
CA ASP A 59 -11.33 -9.77 12.00
C ASP A 59 -10.13 -10.10 11.10
N ALA A 60 -10.36 -10.48 9.84
CA ALA A 60 -9.29 -10.82 8.91
C ALA A 60 -8.29 -9.67 8.72
N ALA A 61 -7.00 -10.00 8.72
CA ALA A 61 -5.96 -9.02 8.46
C ALA A 61 -5.98 -8.60 6.99
N LEU A 62 -5.80 -7.30 6.73
CA LEU A 62 -5.65 -6.75 5.39
C LEU A 62 -4.18 -6.76 4.98
N LYS A 63 -3.88 -7.20 3.77
CA LYS A 63 -2.52 -7.25 3.21
C LYS A 63 -2.48 -6.62 1.82
N ALA A 64 -1.38 -5.94 1.50
CA ALA A 64 -1.09 -5.51 0.15
C ALA A 64 -0.50 -6.67 -0.68
N THR A 65 -0.82 -6.69 -1.96
CA THR A 65 -0.38 -7.70 -2.94
C THR A 65 0.01 -7.03 -4.25
N ASP A 66 0.63 -7.79 -5.16
CA ASP A 66 1.07 -7.30 -6.48
C ASP A 66 2.16 -6.22 -6.39
N PHE A 67 3.34 -6.64 -5.93
CA PHE A 67 4.54 -5.82 -5.88
C PHE A 67 5.28 -5.76 -7.24
N GLY A 68 4.65 -6.17 -8.35
CA GLY A 68 5.29 -6.24 -9.67
C GLY A 68 5.75 -4.87 -10.18
N LEU A 69 5.09 -3.80 -9.74
CA LEU A 69 5.47 -2.43 -10.01
C LEU A 69 6.21 -1.78 -8.83
N SER A 70 6.57 -2.48 -7.77
CA SER A 70 7.21 -1.85 -6.61
C SER A 70 8.68 -1.49 -6.84
N VAL A 71 9.18 -0.49 -6.11
CA VAL A 71 10.61 -0.10 -6.11
C VAL A 71 11.13 0.08 -4.70
N PHE A 72 12.45 -0.04 -4.54
CA PHE A 72 13.09 0.33 -3.30
C PHE A 72 13.34 1.85 -3.26
N TYR A 73 12.87 2.48 -2.21
CA TYR A 73 13.23 3.84 -1.85
C TYR A 73 14.48 3.83 -0.97
N LYS A 74 15.50 4.57 -1.40
CA LYS A 74 16.69 4.90 -0.61
C LYS A 74 16.91 6.41 -0.73
N PRO A 75 16.70 7.18 0.35
CA PRO A 75 17.01 8.60 0.33
C PRO A 75 18.47 8.82 -0.11
N GLY A 76 18.69 9.68 -1.11
CA GLY A 76 20.02 10.06 -1.58
C GLY A 76 20.70 9.14 -2.61
N SER A 77 20.07 8.05 -3.06
CA SER A 77 20.61 7.28 -4.19
C SER A 77 20.31 7.96 -5.54
N PRO A 78 21.26 8.03 -6.49
CA PRO A 78 21.09 8.73 -7.77
C PRO A 78 20.03 8.10 -8.69
N ASP A 79 19.67 6.84 -8.45
CA ASP A 79 18.62 6.10 -9.17
C ASP A 79 17.19 6.51 -8.77
N GLN A 80 17.05 7.51 -7.90
CA GLN A 80 15.77 8.06 -7.43
C GLN A 80 15.31 9.20 -8.34
N THR A 81 15.36 9.03 -9.66
CA THR A 81 14.48 9.84 -10.50
C THR A 81 13.08 9.34 -10.20
N ILE A 82 12.33 10.08 -9.38
CA ILE A 82 10.87 9.88 -9.27
C ILE A 82 10.38 9.95 -10.72
N PRO A 83 9.86 8.86 -11.32
CA PRO A 83 9.36 8.97 -12.67
C PRO A 83 8.19 9.94 -12.65
N GLY A 84 8.34 11.11 -13.26
CA GLY A 84 7.24 12.04 -13.48
C GLY A 84 7.28 13.36 -12.70
N GLU A 85 8.32 14.18 -12.86
CA GLU A 85 8.19 15.63 -12.70
C GLU A 85 7.08 16.25 -13.60
N THR A 86 6.40 15.46 -14.43
CA THR A 86 5.34 15.90 -15.35
C THR A 86 4.07 15.03 -15.34
N THR A 87 3.71 14.37 -14.24
CA THR A 87 2.41 13.64 -14.17
C THR A 87 1.58 14.00 -12.95
N SER A 88 0.31 14.32 -13.18
CA SER A 88 -0.70 14.50 -12.12
C SER A 88 -0.73 13.25 -11.23
N TYR A 89 -0.13 13.32 -10.04
CA TYR A 89 -0.09 12.19 -9.12
C TYR A 89 -1.52 11.79 -8.73
N SER A 90 -1.83 10.50 -8.78
CA SER A 90 -3.06 10.02 -8.14
C SER A 90 -2.98 10.28 -6.64
N PRO A 91 -4.11 10.49 -5.93
CA PRO A 91 -4.10 10.71 -4.48
C PRO A 91 -3.35 9.61 -3.71
N ALA A 92 -3.38 8.37 -4.21
CA ALA A 92 -2.67 7.25 -3.62
C ALA A 92 -1.15 7.34 -3.83
N MET A 93 -0.68 7.80 -5.00
CA MET A 93 0.74 8.03 -5.25
C MET A 93 1.27 9.23 -4.45
N PHE A 94 0.44 10.27 -4.30
CA PHE A 94 0.75 11.42 -3.45
C PHE A 94 0.89 11.01 -1.98
N LEU A 95 -0.03 10.17 -1.47
CA LEU A 95 0.06 9.61 -0.12
C LEU A 95 1.38 8.86 0.11
N GLN A 96 1.82 8.09 -0.89
CA GLN A 96 3.09 7.36 -0.85
C GLN A 96 4.28 8.32 -0.67
N LEU A 97 4.32 9.39 -1.46
CA LEU A 97 5.37 10.41 -1.41
C LEU A 97 5.39 11.17 -0.07
N CYS A 98 4.23 11.58 0.44
CA CYS A 98 4.13 12.30 1.71
C CYS A 98 4.65 11.49 2.90
N ILE A 99 4.38 10.18 2.93
CA ILE A 99 4.85 9.31 4.02
C ILE A 99 6.36 9.08 3.89
N ILE A 100 6.86 8.90 2.67
CA ILE A 100 8.30 8.74 2.41
C ILE A 100 9.10 9.97 2.85
N SER A 101 8.63 11.19 2.58
CA SER A 101 9.30 12.43 3.01
C SER A 101 9.36 12.61 4.53
N ASN A 102 8.54 11.87 5.29
CA ASN A 102 8.57 11.86 6.76
C ASN A 102 9.44 10.73 7.34
N MET A 103 9.98 9.83 6.52
CA MET A 103 10.88 8.76 6.96
C MET A 103 12.30 9.27 7.11
N GLY A 104 12.74 9.48 8.36
CA GLY A 104 14.13 9.86 8.67
C GLY A 104 15.15 8.83 8.16
N GLY A 105 16.26 9.34 7.60
CA GLY A 105 17.32 8.54 6.98
C GLY A 105 18.04 7.64 7.98
N GLY A 106 17.80 6.33 7.89
CA GLY A 106 18.56 5.29 8.57
C GLY A 106 18.69 4.06 7.69
N GLU A 107 19.88 3.46 7.66
CA GLU A 107 20.13 2.21 6.92
C GLU A 107 19.29 1.06 7.52
N ARG A 108 18.42 0.44 6.72
CA ARG A 108 17.61 -0.70 7.14
C ARG A 108 17.91 -1.93 6.28
N LYS A 109 18.14 -3.08 6.91
CA LYS A 109 18.39 -4.37 6.24
C LYS A 109 17.07 -5.00 5.77
N LYS A 110 17.12 -5.63 4.59
CA LYS A 110 15.99 -6.25 3.87
C LYS A 110 15.33 -7.37 4.72
N PRO A 111 14.04 -7.28 5.06
CA PRO A 111 13.29 -8.45 5.50
C PRO A 111 13.01 -9.35 4.28
N ARG A 112 13.02 -10.64 4.53
CA ARG A 112 12.63 -11.67 3.55
C ARG A 112 11.13 -11.47 3.27
N ILE A 113 10.80 -10.76 2.19
CA ILE A 113 9.43 -10.68 1.68
C ILE A 113 9.03 -12.12 1.36
N ILE A 114 8.05 -12.62 2.09
CA ILE A 114 7.50 -13.96 1.88
C ILE A 114 6.63 -13.83 0.63
N GLU A 115 7.21 -14.17 -0.52
CA GLU A 115 6.42 -14.50 -1.71
C GLU A 115 5.69 -15.81 -1.38
N THR A 116 4.37 -15.77 -1.37
CA THR A 116 3.50 -16.96 -1.33
C THR A 116 2.67 -17.00 -2.59
#